data_AF-A0A926QA98-F1
#
_entry.id   AF-A0A926QA98-F1
#
_cell.length_a   1.000
_cell.length_b   1.000
_cell.length_c   1.000
_cell.angle_alpha   90.00
_cell.angle_beta   90.00
_cell.angle_gamma   90.00
#
_symmetry.space_group_name_H-M   'P 1'
#
loop_
_entity.id
_entity.type
_entity.pdbx_description
1 polymer ?
#
loop_
_entity_poly.entity_id
_entity_poly.type
_entity_poly.pdbx_seq_one_letter_code
_entity_poly.pdbx_strand_id
1 'polypeptide(L)'
;MAEPRAAAEQLIAVLAPQRSVSVESQAIYAALLAGAIGAVIGLVVGLAFPPMPLHGDWSLGNIVAIAAGVAVGVTTGVGYWRMRYSPGQEWRLSLRPFTFSVNAVAVVSVHVVLTVISVLAAFLVLSKGFVGLLIDPFWATALTALFVGLSAYVTYLSIVLVNTQRMSTLLMAFVTMGTFTAMVTTPDPQWWKLHFSELGTFWSISSLVFNGTLVVGGLLLTTFAVYLSHDLQVLVERGVLAQQNSAKVISRMFIVMGLMLAGVGIVPVNVSLIVHNTFASGMAVMFFGMLVLGPKVLRGMPRAYFISAWVFLASVVVSVLLFVVGYFGLTALEIIVFALIFGWISVFIRFLGVAGQPAGLAHTPQEAAAR
;
A
#
# COMPACT_ATOMS: atom_id res chain seq x y z
N MET A 1 -26.85 32.10 26.61
CA MET A 1 -26.51 32.05 25.16
C MET A 1 -25.05 31.63 24.94
N ALA A 2 -24.58 30.52 25.52
CA ALA A 2 -23.19 30.05 25.39
C ALA A 2 -23.04 28.67 24.71
N GLU A 3 -24.14 27.96 24.43
CA GLU A 3 -24.15 26.59 23.91
C GLU A 3 -23.76 26.39 22.43
N PRO A 4 -24.03 27.30 21.46
CA PRO A 4 -23.79 26.95 20.06
C PRO A 4 -22.30 26.88 19.70
N ARG A 5 -21.42 27.54 20.49
CA ARG A 5 -19.97 27.54 20.27
C ARG A 5 -19.32 26.26 20.77
N ALA A 6 -19.72 25.77 21.94
CA ALA A 6 -19.24 24.50 22.50
C ALA A 6 -19.71 23.30 21.66
N ALA A 7 -20.95 23.33 21.14
CA ALA A 7 -21.46 22.33 20.22
C ALA A 7 -20.70 22.36 18.87
N ALA A 8 -20.38 23.54 18.35
CA ALA A 8 -19.57 23.68 17.13
C ALA A 8 -18.11 23.23 17.34
N GLU A 9 -17.51 23.49 18.50
CA GLU A 9 -16.16 23.03 18.86
C GLU A 9 -16.09 21.51 19.02
N GLN A 10 -17.11 20.89 19.61
CA GLN A 10 -17.25 19.44 19.67
C GLN A 10 -17.50 18.84 18.28
N LEU A 11 -18.29 19.51 17.44
CA LEU A 11 -18.54 19.09 16.05
C LEU A 11 -17.26 19.16 15.21
N ILE A 12 -16.44 20.21 15.38
CA ILE A 12 -15.13 20.35 14.72
C ILE A 12 -14.14 19.29 15.22
N ALA A 13 -14.14 18.97 16.52
CA ALA A 13 -13.29 17.93 17.11
C ALA A 13 -13.68 16.51 16.63
N VAL A 14 -14.95 16.29 16.30
CA VAL A 14 -15.48 15.01 15.81
C VAL A 14 -15.30 14.85 14.29
N LEU A 15 -15.20 15.94 13.52
CA LEU A 15 -15.38 15.89 12.06
C LEU A 15 -14.16 15.63 11.19
N ALA A 16 -12.92 15.57 11.70
CA ALA A 16 -11.85 14.89 10.95
C ALA A 16 -10.57 14.72 11.76
N PRO A 17 -9.78 13.67 11.48
CA PRO A 17 -8.34 13.76 11.62
C PRO A 17 -7.82 14.74 10.55
N GLN A 18 -8.15 16.03 10.68
CA GLN A 18 -7.61 17.09 9.84
C GLN A 18 -6.14 17.21 10.17
N ARG A 19 -5.29 17.34 9.13
CA ARG A 19 -3.87 17.65 9.26
C ARG A 19 -3.70 18.77 10.27
N SER A 20 -3.32 18.43 11.49
CA SER A 20 -3.07 19.44 12.51
C SER A 20 -1.81 20.19 12.11
N VAL A 21 -1.72 21.48 12.45
CA VAL A 21 -0.51 22.28 12.22
C VAL A 21 0.72 21.57 12.78
N SER A 22 0.57 20.83 13.89
CA SER A 22 1.65 20.01 14.46
C SER A 22 2.15 18.90 13.52
N VAL A 23 1.25 18.19 12.83
CA VAL A 23 1.61 17.12 11.89
C VAL A 23 2.37 17.69 10.69
N GLU A 24 1.87 18.79 10.12
CA GLU A 24 2.54 19.47 9.00
C GLU A 24 3.91 20.00 9.43
N SER A 25 4.02 20.65 10.60
CA SER A 25 5.31 21.11 11.13
C SER A 25 6.30 19.97 11.34
N GLN A 26 5.87 18.83 11.92
CA GLN A 26 6.74 17.67 12.09
C GLN A 26 7.18 17.06 10.76
N ALA A 27 6.30 17.05 9.74
CA ALA A 27 6.65 16.61 8.40
C ALA A 27 7.71 17.50 7.78
N ILE A 28 7.58 18.83 7.92
CA ILE A 28 8.56 19.80 7.44
C ILE A 28 9.89 19.66 8.19
N TYR A 29 9.89 19.47 9.51
CA TYR A 29 11.12 19.25 10.26
C TYR A 29 11.84 17.95 9.84
N ALA A 30 11.10 16.87 9.62
CA ALA A 30 11.65 15.63 9.09
C ALA A 30 12.26 15.85 7.69
N ALA A 31 11.57 16.62 6.83
CA ALA A 31 12.04 16.96 5.50
C ALA A 31 13.33 17.80 5.51
N LEU A 32 13.38 18.84 6.36
CA LEU A 32 14.54 19.72 6.48
C LEU A 32 15.75 18.97 7.04
N LEU A 33 15.57 18.13 8.07
CA LEU A 33 16.64 17.33 8.63
C LEU A 33 17.19 16.32 7.61
N ALA A 34 16.28 15.57 6.97
CA ALA A 34 16.68 14.60 5.95
C ALA A 34 17.31 15.27 4.73
N GLY A 35 16.80 16.43 4.32
CA GLY A 35 17.36 17.24 3.24
C GLY A 35 18.73 17.81 3.58
N ALA A 36 18.96 18.26 4.81
CA ALA A 36 20.28 18.70 5.26
C ALA A 36 21.31 17.55 5.25
N ILE A 37 20.92 16.36 5.72
CA ILE A 37 21.75 15.16 5.64
C ILE A 37 22.02 14.81 4.16
N GLY A 38 20.99 14.87 3.31
CA GLY A 38 21.12 14.68 1.87
C GLY A 38 22.07 15.68 1.22
N ALA A 39 22.04 16.95 1.61
CA ALA A 39 22.97 17.97 1.14
C ALA A 39 24.42 17.62 1.51
N VAL A 40 24.66 17.22 2.76
CA VAL A 40 26.00 16.80 3.20
C VAL A 40 26.49 15.59 2.39
N ILE A 41 25.64 14.58 2.20
CA ILE A 41 25.97 13.40 1.37
C ILE A 41 26.31 13.84 -0.05
N GLY A 42 25.46 14.64 -0.68
CA GLY A 42 25.66 15.11 -2.06
C GLY A 42 26.92 15.96 -2.22
N LEU A 43 27.26 16.79 -1.23
CA LEU A 43 28.47 17.59 -1.22
C LEU A 43 29.73 16.73 -1.09
N VAL A 44 29.75 15.80 -0.13
CA VAL A 44 30.87 14.88 0.08
C VAL A 44 31.10 14.05 -1.18
N VAL A 45 30.03 13.48 -1.74
CA VAL A 45 30.08 12.68 -2.96
C VAL A 45 30.56 13.52 -4.14
N GLY A 46 30.02 14.73 -4.32
CA GLY A 46 30.39 15.63 -5.40
C GLY A 46 31.85 16.07 -5.35
N LEU A 47 32.41 16.27 -4.15
CA LEU A 47 33.82 16.66 -3.98
C LEU A 47 34.79 15.47 -4.02
N ALA A 48 34.36 14.28 -3.58
CA ALA A 48 35.23 13.11 -3.48
C ALA A 48 35.34 12.31 -4.79
N PHE A 49 34.37 12.44 -5.69
CA PHE A 49 34.32 11.66 -6.93
C PHE A 49 34.24 12.56 -8.17
N PRO A 50 34.72 12.08 -9.34
CA PRO A 50 34.51 12.77 -10.61
C PRO A 50 33.03 12.98 -10.92
N PRO A 51 32.67 13.98 -11.76
CA PRO A 51 31.29 14.21 -12.17
C PRO A 51 30.61 12.93 -12.69
N MET A 52 29.46 12.58 -12.10
CA MET A 52 28.75 11.32 -12.36
C MET A 52 27.51 11.53 -13.22
N PRO A 53 27.07 10.53 -13.99
CA PRO A 53 25.80 10.59 -14.69
C PRO A 53 24.60 10.55 -13.72
N LEU A 54 23.43 10.94 -14.21
CA LEU A 54 22.17 10.86 -13.47
C LEU A 54 21.75 9.40 -13.19
N HIS A 55 21.88 8.49 -14.16
CA HIS A 55 21.46 7.09 -14.10
C HIS A 55 22.54 6.15 -14.63
N GLY A 56 22.54 4.89 -14.20
CA GLY A 56 23.54 3.85 -14.53
C GLY A 56 24.03 3.12 -13.27
N ASP A 57 25.02 2.23 -13.40
CA ASP A 57 25.53 1.46 -12.26
C ASP A 57 26.26 2.36 -11.23
N TRP A 58 27.09 3.28 -11.73
CA TRP A 58 27.76 4.31 -10.92
C TRP A 58 27.18 5.69 -11.23
N SER A 59 26.07 6.04 -10.56
CA SER A 59 25.32 7.26 -10.85
C SER A 59 24.83 7.95 -9.58
N LEU A 60 24.55 9.26 -9.72
CA LEU A 60 23.95 10.03 -8.63
C LEU A 60 22.59 9.45 -8.22
N GLY A 61 21.77 9.00 -9.18
CA GLY A 61 20.46 8.41 -8.91
C GLY A 61 20.50 7.21 -7.95
N ASN A 62 21.50 6.34 -8.05
CA ASN A 62 21.66 5.22 -7.12
C ASN A 62 21.99 5.69 -5.70
N ILE A 63 22.90 6.66 -5.57
CA ILE A 63 23.30 7.25 -4.28
C ILE A 63 22.09 7.92 -3.62
N VAL A 64 21.35 8.72 -4.39
CA VAL A 64 20.16 9.42 -3.91
C VAL A 64 19.06 8.43 -3.51
N ALA A 65 18.86 7.35 -4.28
CA ALA A 65 17.88 6.32 -3.96
C ALA A 65 18.22 5.60 -2.65
N ILE A 66 19.49 5.25 -2.42
CA ILE A 66 19.95 4.63 -1.17
C ILE A 66 19.77 5.61 0.00
N ALA A 67 20.23 6.85 -0.13
CA ALA A 67 20.11 7.87 0.91
C ALA A 67 18.65 8.15 1.26
N ALA A 68 17.77 8.26 0.26
CA ALA A 68 16.35 8.46 0.44
C ALA A 68 15.70 7.23 1.09
N GLY A 69 16.07 6.02 0.67
CA GLY A 69 15.60 4.77 1.29
C GLY A 69 15.94 4.67 2.77
N VAL A 70 17.18 5.00 3.16
CA VAL A 70 17.60 5.03 4.57
C VAL A 70 16.82 6.09 5.36
N ALA A 71 16.72 7.31 4.83
CA ALA A 71 15.98 8.39 5.48
C ALA A 71 14.51 8.02 5.68
N VAL A 72 13.86 7.46 4.66
CA VAL A 72 12.48 6.97 4.72
C VAL A 72 12.32 5.82 5.71
N GLY A 73 13.28 4.89 5.77
CA GLY A 73 13.27 3.80 6.73
C GLY A 73 13.22 4.31 8.18
N VAL A 74 14.06 5.30 8.49
CA VAL A 74 14.07 5.95 9.81
C VAL A 74 12.78 6.73 10.04
N THR A 75 12.37 7.59 9.11
CA THR A 75 11.18 8.45 9.25
C THR A 75 9.91 7.64 9.43
N THR A 76 9.70 6.60 8.61
CA THR A 76 8.52 5.74 8.70
C THR A 76 8.57 4.80 9.90
N GLY A 77 9.75 4.28 10.28
CA GLY A 77 9.90 3.44 11.47
C GLY A 77 9.59 4.22 12.76
N VAL A 78 10.20 5.39 12.92
CA VAL A 78 9.94 6.28 14.07
C VAL A 78 8.50 6.78 14.04
N GLY A 79 7.99 7.18 12.87
CA GLY A 79 6.61 7.64 12.71
C GLY A 79 5.60 6.56 13.09
N TYR A 80 5.75 5.34 12.55
CA TYR A 80 4.84 4.23 12.86
C TYR A 80 4.83 3.89 14.35
N TRP A 81 6.01 3.91 15.00
CA TRP A 81 6.13 3.72 16.44
C TRP A 81 5.45 4.84 17.24
N ARG A 82 5.71 6.10 16.92
CA ARG A 82 5.15 7.25 17.65
C ARG A 82 3.64 7.36 17.51
N MET A 83 3.10 7.07 16.34
CA MET A 83 1.68 7.27 16.04
C MET A 83 0.75 6.33 16.83
N ARG A 84 1.27 5.29 17.49
CA ARG A 84 0.43 4.44 18.38
C ARG A 84 -0.05 5.17 19.63
N TYR A 85 0.57 6.31 19.96
CA TYR A 85 0.18 7.18 21.08
C TYR A 85 -0.73 8.33 20.64
N SER A 86 -1.06 8.42 19.36
CA SER A 86 -1.92 9.48 18.83
C SER A 86 -3.40 9.14 19.03
N PRO A 87 -4.27 10.15 19.25
CA PRO A 87 -5.71 9.93 19.41
C PRO A 87 -6.30 9.10 18.26
N GLY A 88 -7.12 8.10 18.59
CA GLY A 88 -7.75 7.19 17.62
C GLY A 88 -6.85 6.07 17.10
N GLN A 89 -5.56 6.05 17.46
CA GLN A 89 -4.60 5.00 17.10
C GLN A 89 -4.11 4.18 18.31
N GLU A 90 -4.61 4.52 19.50
CA GLU A 90 -4.25 3.92 20.80
C GLU A 90 -4.57 2.43 20.86
N TRP A 91 -5.54 1.95 20.07
CA TRP A 91 -5.83 0.52 19.94
C TRP A 91 -4.60 -0.29 19.53
N ARG A 92 -3.62 0.32 18.84
CA ARG A 92 -2.36 -0.33 18.46
C ARG A 92 -1.45 -0.66 19.65
N LEU A 93 -1.65 -0.02 20.81
CA LEU A 93 -0.97 -0.36 22.06
C LEU A 93 -1.43 -1.72 22.63
N SER A 94 -2.63 -2.17 22.26
CA SER A 94 -3.15 -3.49 22.66
C SER A 94 -2.61 -4.64 21.81
N LEU A 95 -1.91 -4.33 20.71
CA LEU A 95 -1.33 -5.36 19.84
C LEU A 95 -0.20 -6.09 20.53
N ARG A 96 -0.13 -7.41 20.30
CA ARG A 96 1.02 -8.21 20.73
C ARG A 96 2.30 -7.64 20.11
N PRO A 97 3.44 -7.63 20.84
CA PRO A 97 4.70 -7.08 20.31
C PRO A 97 5.09 -7.67 18.96
N PHE A 98 4.93 -8.99 18.78
CA PHE A 98 5.20 -9.65 17.51
C PHE A 98 4.34 -9.12 16.35
N THR A 99 3.02 -9.01 16.54
CA THR A 99 2.11 -8.46 15.52
C THR A 99 2.45 -7.01 15.20
N PHE A 100 2.76 -6.21 16.22
CA PHE A 100 3.19 -4.84 16.02
C PHE A 100 4.48 -4.75 15.21
N SER A 101 5.48 -5.58 15.52
CA SER A 101 6.76 -5.63 14.81
C SER A 101 6.58 -6.06 13.34
N VAL A 102 5.79 -7.10 13.06
CA VAL A 102 5.48 -7.52 11.69
C VAL A 102 4.82 -6.40 10.91
N ASN A 103 3.84 -5.72 11.52
CA ASN A 103 3.16 -4.60 10.88
C ASN A 103 4.11 -3.43 10.61
N ALA A 104 4.99 -3.11 11.57
CA ALA A 104 5.99 -2.05 11.41
C ALA A 104 6.96 -2.38 10.26
N VAL A 105 7.49 -3.61 10.22
CA VAL A 105 8.39 -4.06 9.15
C VAL A 105 7.69 -3.98 7.80
N ALA A 106 6.47 -4.51 7.68
CA ALA A 106 5.71 -4.46 6.43
C ALA A 106 5.54 -3.03 5.91
N VAL A 107 5.08 -2.12 6.76
CA VAL A 107 4.81 -0.73 6.38
C VAL A 107 6.09 0.03 6.04
N VAL A 108 7.16 -0.16 6.84
CA VAL A 108 8.47 0.48 6.58
C VAL A 108 9.06 -0.04 5.27
N SER A 109 9.11 -1.36 5.07
CA SER A 109 9.65 -1.97 3.85
C SER A 109 8.94 -1.48 2.60
N VAL A 110 7.60 -1.36 2.62
CA VAL A 110 6.85 -0.85 1.47
C VAL A 110 7.22 0.59 1.14
N HIS A 111 7.31 1.48 2.14
CA HIS A 111 7.68 2.87 1.88
C HIS A 111 9.12 2.99 1.37
N VAL A 112 10.06 2.24 1.95
CA VAL A 112 11.46 2.22 1.51
C VAL A 112 11.56 1.78 0.06
N VAL A 113 10.94 0.65 -0.31
CA VAL A 113 11.02 0.12 -1.67
C VAL A 113 10.31 1.05 -2.66
N LEU A 114 9.13 1.58 -2.33
CA LEU A 114 8.44 2.56 -3.17
C LEU A 114 9.30 3.81 -3.41
N THR A 115 9.95 4.34 -2.37
CA THR A 115 10.83 5.49 -2.49
C THR A 115 12.02 5.17 -3.38
N VAL A 116 12.72 4.05 -3.15
CA VAL A 116 13.87 3.64 -3.97
C VAL A 116 13.48 3.53 -5.43
N ILE A 117 12.41 2.81 -5.74
CA ILE A 117 11.94 2.64 -7.13
C ILE A 117 11.54 4.00 -7.73
N SER A 118 10.82 4.84 -6.99
CA SER A 118 10.37 6.15 -7.48
C SER A 118 11.53 7.10 -7.77
N VAL A 119 12.56 7.11 -6.91
CA VAL A 119 13.76 7.91 -7.10
C VAL A 119 14.55 7.39 -8.31
N LEU A 120 14.78 6.07 -8.41
CA LEU A 120 15.48 5.48 -9.56
C LEU A 120 14.74 5.77 -10.87
N ALA A 121 13.41 5.65 -10.88
CA ALA A 121 12.58 5.98 -12.05
C ALA A 121 12.68 7.47 -12.41
N ALA A 122 12.66 8.38 -11.43
CA ALA A 122 12.81 9.81 -11.66
C ALA A 122 14.17 10.14 -12.30
N PHE A 123 15.26 9.59 -11.75
CA PHE A 123 16.60 9.79 -12.32
C PHE A 123 16.77 9.13 -13.69
N LEU A 124 16.13 7.99 -13.93
CA LEU A 124 16.07 7.38 -15.25
C LEU A 124 15.40 8.32 -16.25
N VAL A 125 14.22 8.86 -15.94
CA VAL A 125 13.51 9.81 -16.81
C VAL A 125 14.33 11.07 -17.05
N LEU A 126 14.93 11.65 -15.99
CA LEU A 126 15.82 12.81 -16.12
C LEU A 126 17.01 12.51 -17.04
N SER A 127 17.63 11.33 -16.93
CA SER A 127 18.75 10.94 -17.79
C SER A 127 18.37 10.85 -19.28
N LYS A 128 17.10 10.54 -19.59
CA LYS A 128 16.58 10.54 -20.96
C LYS A 128 16.36 11.94 -21.51
N GLY A 129 16.07 12.92 -20.66
CA GLY A 129 15.94 14.33 -21.04
C GLY A 129 17.28 15.07 -21.13
N PHE A 130 18.21 14.76 -20.22
CA PHE A 130 19.52 15.41 -20.12
C PHE A 130 20.64 14.45 -20.55
N VAL A 131 20.65 14.12 -21.85
CA VAL A 131 21.58 13.13 -22.41
C VAL A 131 23.03 13.60 -22.26
N GLY A 132 23.87 12.77 -21.65
CA GLY A 132 25.30 13.06 -21.45
C GLY A 132 25.60 14.06 -20.33
N LEU A 133 24.59 14.52 -19.58
CA LEU A 133 24.81 15.44 -18.46
C LEU A 133 25.57 14.74 -17.33
N LEU A 134 26.72 15.32 -16.97
CA LEU A 134 27.48 14.95 -15.78
C LEU A 134 27.18 15.95 -14.67
N ILE A 135 27.05 15.42 -13.46
CA ILE A 135 26.61 16.17 -12.29
C ILE A 135 27.83 16.67 -11.51
N ASP A 136 27.96 17.99 -11.44
CA ASP A 136 28.96 18.68 -10.63
C ASP A 136 28.61 18.66 -9.12
N PRO A 137 29.51 19.11 -8.22
CA PRO A 137 29.26 19.07 -6.79
C PRO A 137 28.04 19.88 -6.33
N PHE A 138 27.72 20.98 -7.03
CA PHE A 138 26.57 21.82 -6.69
C PHE A 138 25.27 21.06 -6.96
N TRP A 139 25.13 20.47 -8.15
CA TRP A 139 23.94 19.71 -8.50
C TRP A 139 23.84 18.39 -7.73
N ALA A 140 24.97 17.74 -7.40
CA ALA A 140 24.99 16.58 -6.52
C ALA A 140 24.40 16.91 -5.15
N THR A 141 24.83 18.03 -4.56
CA THR A 141 24.32 18.56 -3.28
C THR A 141 22.83 18.88 -3.37
N ALA A 142 22.43 19.68 -4.36
CA ALA A 142 21.07 20.18 -4.50
C ALA A 142 20.05 19.06 -4.74
N LEU A 143 20.35 18.14 -5.67
CA LEU A 143 19.45 17.04 -6.01
C LEU A 143 19.34 16.03 -4.86
N THR A 144 20.46 15.71 -4.19
CA THR A 144 20.41 14.79 -3.04
C THR A 144 19.62 15.38 -1.89
N ALA A 145 19.82 16.66 -1.57
CA ALA A 145 19.04 17.36 -0.55
C ALA A 145 17.53 17.35 -0.87
N LEU A 146 17.18 17.67 -2.13
CA LEU A 146 15.81 17.74 -2.59
C LEU A 146 15.10 16.38 -2.48
N PHE A 147 15.66 15.33 -3.10
CA PHE A 147 14.99 14.03 -3.16
C PHE A 147 14.93 13.33 -1.81
N VAL A 148 15.98 13.44 -0.98
CA VAL A 148 15.98 12.86 0.37
C VAL A 148 14.98 13.58 1.28
N GLY A 149 14.99 14.93 1.25
CA GLY A 149 14.04 15.74 2.03
C GLY A 149 12.58 15.53 1.60
N LEU A 150 12.31 15.55 0.29
CA LEU A 150 10.97 15.32 -0.25
C LEU A 150 10.45 13.91 0.07
N SER A 151 11.31 12.89 -0.03
CA SER A 151 10.94 11.51 0.31
C SER A 151 10.57 11.39 1.79
N ALA A 152 11.34 12.03 2.69
CA ALA A 152 11.00 12.07 4.11
C ALA A 152 9.67 12.79 4.37
N TYR A 153 9.41 13.93 3.71
CA TYR A 153 8.15 14.67 3.82
C TYR A 153 6.93 13.81 3.43
N VAL A 154 6.95 13.26 2.22
CA VAL A 154 5.82 12.51 1.65
C VAL A 154 5.53 11.26 2.49
N THR A 155 6.57 10.53 2.89
CA THR A 155 6.40 9.29 3.66
C THR A 155 6.03 9.54 5.12
N TYR A 156 6.46 10.66 5.71
CA TYR A 156 5.97 11.08 7.02
C TYR A 156 4.46 11.38 6.98
N LEU A 157 3.98 12.11 5.97
CA LEU A 157 2.54 12.35 5.83
C LEU A 157 1.76 11.05 5.59
N SER A 158 2.32 10.12 4.83
CA SER A 158 1.73 8.79 4.63
C SER A 158 1.58 8.02 5.95
N ILE A 159 2.61 8.03 6.81
CA ILE A 159 2.62 7.23 8.05
C ILE A 159 1.70 7.76 9.15
N VAL A 160 1.54 9.09 9.24
CA VAL A 160 0.67 9.72 10.24
C VAL A 160 -0.81 9.48 9.94
N LEU A 161 -1.16 9.35 8.67
CA LEU A 161 -2.54 9.19 8.20
C LEU A 161 -2.95 7.72 8.01
N VAL A 162 -2.18 6.79 8.57
CA VAL A 162 -2.41 5.35 8.40
C VAL A 162 -3.78 4.93 8.95
N ASN A 163 -4.57 4.35 8.05
CA ASN A 163 -5.84 3.68 8.33
C ASN A 163 -6.06 2.57 7.29
N THR A 164 -7.15 1.82 7.42
CA THR A 164 -7.50 0.70 6.53
C THR A 164 -7.54 1.11 5.05
N GLN A 165 -8.09 2.28 4.73
CA GLN A 165 -8.16 2.78 3.35
C GLN A 165 -6.79 3.12 2.80
N ARG A 166 -5.96 3.84 3.57
CA ARG A 166 -4.59 4.17 3.17
C ARG A 166 -3.71 2.93 3.03
N MET A 167 -3.87 1.93 3.89
CA MET A 167 -3.18 0.64 3.77
C MET A 167 -3.52 -0.07 2.47
N SER A 168 -4.79 -0.07 2.07
CA SER A 168 -5.19 -0.65 0.78
C SER A 168 -4.65 0.12 -0.42
N THR A 169 -4.68 1.46 -0.39
CA THR A 169 -4.09 2.26 -1.48
C THR A 169 -2.58 2.07 -1.55
N LEU A 170 -1.91 1.99 -0.39
CA LEU A 170 -0.48 1.73 -0.31
C LEU A 170 -0.13 0.35 -0.88
N LEU A 171 -0.90 -0.69 -0.54
CA LEU A 171 -0.72 -2.03 -1.07
C LEU A 171 -0.90 -2.06 -2.60
N MET A 172 -1.97 -1.44 -3.10
CA MET A 172 -2.22 -1.35 -4.54
C MET A 172 -1.08 -0.61 -5.26
N ALA A 173 -0.65 0.54 -4.74
CA ALA A 173 0.45 1.31 -5.31
C ALA A 173 1.75 0.50 -5.30
N PHE A 174 2.05 -0.20 -4.20
CA PHE A 174 3.23 -1.04 -4.06
C PHE A 174 3.27 -2.19 -5.06
N VAL A 175 2.20 -2.99 -5.13
CA VAL A 175 2.13 -4.13 -6.05
C VAL A 175 2.16 -3.67 -7.50
N THR A 176 1.47 -2.56 -7.83
CA THR A 176 1.46 -2.01 -9.19
C THR A 176 2.85 -1.51 -9.60
N MET A 177 3.49 -0.69 -8.76
CA MET A 177 4.79 -0.11 -9.05
C MET A 177 5.88 -1.19 -9.11
N GLY A 178 5.85 -2.16 -8.19
CA GLY A 178 6.76 -3.31 -8.21
C GLY A 178 6.57 -4.17 -9.48
N THR A 179 5.32 -4.45 -9.86
CA THR A 179 5.00 -5.19 -11.09
C THR A 179 5.52 -4.46 -12.32
N PHE A 180 5.23 -3.16 -12.48
CA PHE A 180 5.71 -2.39 -13.62
C PHE A 180 7.24 -2.32 -13.67
N THR A 181 7.88 -2.21 -12.51
CA THR A 181 9.35 -2.23 -12.43
C THR A 181 9.89 -3.59 -12.88
N ALA A 182 9.27 -4.70 -12.47
CA ALA A 182 9.65 -6.03 -12.95
C ALA A 182 9.42 -6.19 -14.47
N MET A 183 8.31 -5.68 -15.00
CA MET A 183 7.99 -5.73 -16.43
C MET A 183 9.00 -4.94 -17.29
N VAL A 184 9.47 -3.78 -16.81
CA VAL A 184 10.43 -2.95 -17.56
C VAL A 184 11.85 -3.51 -17.47
N THR A 185 12.16 -4.24 -16.40
CA THR A 185 13.51 -4.77 -16.14
C THR A 185 13.67 -6.25 -16.51
N THR A 186 12.62 -6.88 -17.04
CA THR A 186 12.67 -8.28 -17.47
C THR A 186 13.59 -8.46 -18.69
N PRO A 187 14.41 -9.52 -18.72
CA PRO A 187 15.28 -9.80 -19.87
C PRO A 187 14.51 -10.36 -21.08
N ASP A 188 13.34 -10.98 -20.88
CA ASP A 188 12.54 -11.56 -21.96
C ASP A 188 11.43 -10.60 -22.41
N PRO A 189 11.47 -10.02 -23.63
CA PRO A 189 10.42 -9.13 -24.12
C PRO A 189 9.06 -9.84 -24.38
N GLN A 190 9.02 -11.17 -24.30
CA GLN A 190 7.84 -12.00 -24.56
C GLN A 190 7.35 -12.76 -23.34
N TRP A 191 7.84 -12.41 -22.13
CA TRP A 191 7.47 -13.02 -20.84
C TRP A 191 5.95 -13.21 -20.67
N TRP A 192 5.17 -12.25 -21.19
CA TRP A 192 3.71 -12.20 -21.07
C TRP A 192 2.96 -13.31 -21.81
N LYS A 193 3.64 -14.09 -22.66
CA LYS A 193 3.03 -15.22 -23.39
C LYS A 193 2.83 -16.48 -22.54
N LEU A 194 3.53 -16.59 -21.40
CA LEU A 194 3.47 -17.77 -20.53
C LEU A 194 2.46 -17.56 -19.39
N HIS A 195 2.91 -16.90 -18.33
CA HIS A 195 2.11 -16.55 -17.16
C HIS A 195 2.69 -15.31 -16.50
N PHE A 196 1.88 -14.58 -15.75
CA PHE A 196 2.24 -13.37 -15.02
C PHE A 196 3.40 -13.61 -14.03
N SER A 197 3.41 -14.80 -13.39
CA SER A 197 4.50 -15.21 -12.50
C SER A 197 5.84 -15.45 -13.21
N GLU A 198 5.92 -15.35 -14.54
CA GLU A 198 7.17 -15.48 -15.30
C GLU A 198 8.14 -14.36 -14.94
N LEU A 199 7.63 -13.18 -14.56
CA LEU A 199 8.48 -12.08 -14.04
C LEU A 199 9.36 -12.52 -12.86
N GLY A 200 8.96 -13.56 -12.12
CA GLY A 200 9.67 -14.12 -10.98
C GLY A 200 10.67 -15.25 -11.27
N THR A 201 10.87 -15.69 -12.51
CA THR A 201 11.63 -16.93 -12.83
C THR A 201 13.08 -16.70 -13.26
N PHE A 202 13.46 -15.46 -13.54
CA PHE A 202 14.76 -15.09 -14.10
C PHE A 202 15.85 -14.94 -13.02
N TRP A 203 17.12 -15.04 -13.45
CA TRP A 203 18.29 -14.64 -12.64
C TRP A 203 18.61 -13.16 -12.87
N SER A 204 17.62 -12.28 -12.63
CA SER A 204 17.75 -10.85 -12.92
C SER A 204 17.06 -9.99 -11.86
N ILE A 205 17.26 -8.67 -11.95
CA ILE A 205 16.59 -7.70 -11.07
C ILE A 205 15.06 -7.78 -11.17
N SER A 206 14.51 -8.16 -12.32
CA SER A 206 13.07 -8.34 -12.52
C SER A 206 12.48 -9.32 -11.51
N SER A 207 13.15 -10.45 -11.30
CA SER A 207 12.65 -11.49 -10.39
C SER A 207 12.86 -11.14 -8.93
N LEU A 208 13.93 -10.43 -8.59
CA LEU A 208 14.08 -9.85 -7.25
C LEU A 208 12.94 -8.88 -6.94
N VAL A 209 12.63 -7.98 -7.89
CA VAL A 209 11.60 -6.96 -7.72
C VAL A 209 10.21 -7.60 -7.69
N PHE A 210 9.89 -8.51 -8.60
CA PHE A 210 8.60 -9.18 -8.65
C PHE A 210 8.35 -10.01 -7.39
N ASN A 211 9.24 -10.97 -7.10
CA ASN A 211 9.08 -11.86 -5.95
C ASN A 211 9.15 -11.09 -4.63
N GLY A 212 10.08 -10.14 -4.50
CA GLY A 212 10.19 -9.26 -3.33
C GLY A 212 8.92 -8.43 -3.11
N THR A 213 8.30 -7.94 -4.19
CA THR A 213 7.01 -7.23 -4.11
C THR A 213 5.90 -8.13 -3.61
N LEU A 214 5.84 -9.40 -4.05
CA LEU A 214 4.84 -10.35 -3.55
C LEU A 214 5.05 -10.69 -2.07
N VAL A 215 6.30 -10.89 -1.63
CA VAL A 215 6.63 -11.15 -0.22
C VAL A 215 6.23 -9.99 0.68
N VAL A 216 6.74 -8.79 0.36
CA VAL A 216 6.46 -7.59 1.16
C VAL A 216 4.99 -7.18 1.04
N GLY A 217 4.37 -7.38 -0.13
CA GLY A 217 2.95 -7.14 -0.37
C GLY A 217 2.06 -8.08 0.44
N GLY A 218 2.44 -9.34 0.58
CA GLY A 218 1.76 -10.31 1.45
C GLY A 218 1.84 -9.95 2.93
N LEU A 219 2.99 -9.45 3.39
CA LEU A 219 3.13 -8.90 4.74
C LEU A 219 2.26 -7.66 4.95
N LEU A 220 2.20 -6.75 3.96
CA LEU A 220 1.35 -5.57 4.04
C LEU A 220 -0.13 -5.94 3.98
N LEU A 221 -0.54 -6.95 3.20
CA LEU A 221 -1.91 -7.46 3.17
C LEU A 221 -2.30 -8.09 4.52
N THR A 222 -1.37 -8.77 5.18
CA THR A 222 -1.54 -9.28 6.55
C THR A 222 -1.69 -8.13 7.55
N THR A 223 -0.88 -7.08 7.40
CA THR A 223 -0.98 -5.85 8.22
C THR A 223 -2.32 -5.16 8.01
N PHE A 224 -2.75 -5.01 6.76
CA PHE A 224 -4.06 -4.49 6.38
C PHE A 224 -5.19 -5.26 7.07
N ALA A 225 -5.10 -6.58 7.16
CA ALA A 225 -6.09 -7.41 7.83
C ALA A 225 -6.25 -7.08 9.33
N VAL A 226 -5.18 -6.64 10.01
CA VAL A 226 -5.23 -6.20 11.41
C VAL A 226 -6.02 -4.89 11.55
N TYR A 227 -5.77 -3.92 10.67
CA TYR A 227 -6.52 -2.65 10.62
C TYR A 227 -7.99 -2.88 10.26
N LEU A 228 -8.24 -3.73 9.26
CA LEU A 228 -9.58 -4.14 8.87
C LEU A 228 -10.32 -4.84 10.01
N SER A 229 -9.64 -5.70 10.78
CA SER A 229 -10.23 -6.38 11.93
C SER A 229 -10.72 -5.39 12.98
N HIS A 230 -9.93 -4.35 13.27
CA HIS A 230 -10.30 -3.28 14.19
C HIS A 230 -11.56 -2.55 13.70
N ASP A 231 -11.58 -2.12 12.43
CA ASP A 231 -12.72 -1.39 11.88
C ASP A 231 -14.00 -2.24 11.84
N LEU A 232 -13.87 -3.53 11.52
CA LEU A 232 -15.00 -4.47 11.56
C LEU A 232 -15.50 -4.71 13.00
N GLN A 233 -14.61 -4.74 14.00
CA GLN A 233 -15.01 -4.87 15.41
C GLN A 233 -15.84 -3.66 15.84
N VAL A 234 -15.43 -2.44 15.46
CA VAL A 234 -16.20 -1.22 15.72
C VAL A 234 -17.60 -1.31 15.12
N LEU A 235 -17.77 -1.86 13.92
CA LEU A 235 -19.10 -2.05 13.31
C LEU A 235 -19.95 -3.11 14.02
N VAL A 236 -19.32 -4.17 14.55
CA VAL A 236 -20.01 -5.19 15.34
C VAL A 236 -20.49 -4.58 16.67
N GLU A 237 -19.62 -3.84 17.36
CA GLU A 237 -19.93 -3.19 18.64
C GLU A 237 -21.05 -2.15 18.52
N ARG A 238 -21.13 -1.46 17.37
CA ARG A 238 -22.21 -0.51 17.05
C ARG A 238 -23.51 -1.17 16.59
N GLY A 239 -23.56 -2.50 16.49
CA GLY A 239 -24.73 -3.23 16.03
C GLY A 239 -25.05 -3.08 14.53
N VAL A 240 -24.13 -2.51 13.73
CA VAL A 240 -24.28 -2.41 12.27
C VAL A 240 -24.16 -3.79 11.64
N LEU A 241 -23.18 -4.58 12.07
CA LEU A 241 -23.02 -5.96 11.63
C LEU A 241 -23.75 -6.92 12.58
N ALA A 242 -24.68 -7.71 12.03
CA ALA A 242 -25.48 -8.65 12.81
C ALA A 242 -24.66 -9.86 13.31
N GLN A 243 -23.57 -10.20 12.61
CA GLN A 243 -22.77 -11.39 12.93
C GLN A 243 -21.57 -11.01 13.80
N GLN A 244 -21.50 -11.54 15.01
CA GLN A 244 -20.44 -11.26 15.99
C GLN A 244 -19.04 -11.70 15.52
N ASN A 245 -18.98 -12.75 14.69
CA ASN A 245 -17.71 -13.31 14.19
C ASN A 245 -17.19 -12.61 12.93
N SER A 246 -17.84 -11.54 12.44
CA SER A 246 -17.50 -10.88 11.16
C SER A 246 -16.03 -10.49 11.06
N ALA A 247 -15.55 -9.73 12.04
CA ALA A 247 -14.17 -9.26 12.08
C ALA A 247 -13.17 -10.41 12.06
N LYS A 248 -13.43 -11.46 12.84
CA LYS A 248 -12.56 -12.63 12.97
C LYS A 248 -12.50 -13.46 11.69
N VAL A 249 -13.63 -13.67 11.01
CA VAL A 249 -13.68 -14.47 9.78
C VAL A 249 -12.99 -13.73 8.64
N ILE A 250 -13.38 -12.47 8.38
CA ILE A 250 -12.84 -11.70 7.27
C ILE A 250 -11.34 -11.41 7.45
N SER A 251 -10.91 -10.99 8.64
CA SER A 251 -9.48 -10.76 8.89
C SER A 251 -8.63 -12.02 8.70
N ARG A 252 -9.09 -13.19 9.17
CA ARG A 252 -8.38 -14.46 8.95
C ARG A 252 -8.24 -14.81 7.48
N MET A 253 -9.29 -14.59 6.68
CA MET A 253 -9.21 -14.84 5.23
C MET A 253 -8.20 -13.91 4.56
N PHE A 254 -8.16 -12.62 4.94
CA PHE A 254 -7.15 -11.70 4.45
C PHE A 254 -5.72 -12.04 4.92
N ILE A 255 -5.55 -12.51 6.16
CA ILE A 255 -4.25 -12.98 6.67
C ILE A 255 -3.78 -14.18 5.84
N VAL A 256 -4.64 -15.19 5.64
CA VAL A 256 -4.31 -16.37 4.83
C VAL A 256 -3.97 -15.95 3.39
N MET A 257 -4.73 -15.04 2.79
CA MET A 257 -4.45 -14.51 1.47
C MET A 257 -3.11 -13.76 1.42
N GLY A 258 -2.75 -12.99 2.45
CA GLY A 258 -1.44 -12.34 2.58
C GLY A 258 -0.29 -13.32 2.71
N LEU A 259 -0.44 -14.39 3.49
CA LEU A 259 0.55 -15.46 3.60
C LEU A 259 0.72 -16.21 2.27
N MET A 260 -0.37 -16.48 1.56
CA MET A 260 -0.33 -17.10 0.24
C MET A 260 0.34 -16.18 -0.79
N LEU A 261 0.06 -14.87 -0.79
CA LEU A 261 0.72 -13.90 -1.65
C LEU A 261 2.23 -13.89 -1.41
N ALA A 262 2.67 -13.90 -0.15
CA ALA A 262 4.08 -14.02 0.18
C ALA A 262 4.66 -15.38 -0.24
N GLY A 263 3.90 -16.46 -0.10
CA GLY A 263 4.27 -17.80 -0.56
C GLY A 263 4.56 -17.88 -2.05
N VAL A 264 3.77 -17.19 -2.89
CA VAL A 264 4.03 -17.06 -4.34
C VAL A 264 5.39 -16.43 -4.62
N GLY A 265 5.77 -15.37 -3.87
CA GLY A 265 7.08 -14.73 -4.00
C GLY A 265 8.24 -15.55 -3.41
N ILE A 266 8.02 -16.30 -2.34
CA ILE A 266 9.04 -17.16 -1.71
C ILE A 266 9.35 -18.38 -2.57
N VAL A 267 8.33 -18.95 -3.22
CA VAL A 267 8.46 -20.14 -4.07
C VAL A 267 8.05 -19.78 -5.50
N PRO A 268 8.99 -19.26 -6.31
CA PRO A 268 8.76 -19.02 -7.72
C PRO A 268 8.36 -20.30 -8.46
N VAL A 269 7.63 -20.13 -9.56
CA VAL A 269 7.04 -21.24 -10.33
C VAL A 269 8.09 -22.20 -10.90
N ASN A 270 9.28 -21.70 -11.25
CA ASN A 270 10.41 -22.51 -11.71
C ASN A 270 11.11 -23.30 -10.58
N VAL A 271 10.87 -22.98 -9.31
CA VAL A 271 11.37 -23.74 -8.15
C VAL A 271 10.44 -24.91 -7.83
N SER A 272 9.13 -24.65 -7.76
CA SER A 272 8.12 -25.70 -7.59
C SER A 272 6.76 -25.24 -8.10
N LEU A 273 6.38 -25.77 -9.27
CA LEU A 273 5.08 -25.49 -9.90
C LEU A 273 3.91 -25.82 -8.98
N ILE A 274 3.97 -26.96 -8.28
CA ILE A 274 2.88 -27.43 -7.42
C ILE A 274 2.70 -26.49 -6.21
N VAL A 275 3.79 -26.14 -5.53
CA VAL A 275 3.74 -25.26 -4.35
C VAL A 275 3.32 -23.85 -4.75
N HIS A 276 3.89 -23.31 -5.82
CA HIS A 276 3.52 -22.00 -6.36
C HIS A 276 2.03 -21.94 -6.71
N ASN A 277 1.53 -22.90 -7.49
CA ASN A 277 0.13 -22.94 -7.91
C ASN A 277 -0.83 -23.14 -6.74
N THR A 278 -0.41 -23.84 -5.68
CA THR A 278 -1.19 -23.99 -4.46
C THR A 278 -1.38 -22.65 -3.76
N PHE A 279 -0.32 -21.84 -3.64
CA PHE A 279 -0.43 -20.49 -3.08
C PHE A 279 -1.26 -19.57 -3.97
N ALA A 280 -0.99 -19.54 -5.28
CA ALA A 280 -1.71 -18.69 -6.23
C ALA A 280 -3.20 -19.01 -6.28
N SER A 281 -3.55 -20.29 -6.45
CA SER A 281 -4.95 -20.75 -6.47
C SER A 281 -5.63 -20.56 -5.11
N GLY A 282 -4.88 -20.76 -4.01
CA GLY A 282 -5.38 -20.55 -2.66
C GLY A 282 -5.83 -19.10 -2.41
N MET A 283 -5.11 -18.10 -2.93
CA MET A 283 -5.55 -16.70 -2.86
C MET A 283 -6.88 -16.49 -3.58
N ALA A 284 -7.02 -17.02 -4.79
CA ALA A 284 -8.26 -16.94 -5.54
C ALA A 284 -9.41 -17.59 -4.74
N VAL A 285 -9.20 -18.78 -4.17
CA VAL A 285 -10.19 -19.46 -3.33
C VAL A 285 -10.60 -18.62 -2.12
N MET A 286 -9.65 -17.97 -1.43
CA MET A 286 -9.98 -17.06 -0.32
C MET A 286 -10.83 -15.87 -0.79
N PHE A 287 -10.47 -15.27 -1.92
CA PHE A 287 -11.23 -14.17 -2.50
C PHE A 287 -12.66 -14.59 -2.89
N PHE A 288 -12.80 -15.68 -3.63
CA PHE A 288 -14.09 -16.28 -3.98
C PHE A 288 -14.93 -16.58 -2.73
N GLY A 289 -14.30 -17.18 -1.72
CA GLY A 289 -14.93 -17.44 -0.43
C GLY A 289 -15.46 -16.17 0.21
N MET A 290 -14.70 -15.06 0.19
CA MET A 290 -15.16 -13.79 0.76
C MET A 290 -16.36 -13.21 0.01
N LEU A 291 -16.42 -13.33 -1.32
CA LEU A 291 -17.56 -12.86 -2.12
C LEU A 291 -18.82 -13.69 -1.83
N VAL A 292 -18.69 -15.02 -1.76
CA VAL A 292 -19.81 -15.95 -1.53
C VAL A 292 -20.29 -15.91 -0.07
N LEU A 293 -19.38 -15.85 0.90
CA LEU A 293 -19.73 -15.77 2.33
C LEU A 293 -20.14 -14.37 2.76
N GLY A 294 -19.80 -13.33 1.98
CA GLY A 294 -20.07 -11.93 2.27
C GLY A 294 -21.48 -11.63 2.75
N PRO A 295 -22.56 -12.05 2.04
CA PRO A 295 -23.95 -11.83 2.47
C PRO A 295 -24.29 -12.39 3.86
N LYS A 296 -23.65 -13.49 4.26
CA LYS A 296 -23.86 -14.11 5.57
C LYS A 296 -23.00 -13.47 6.65
N VAL A 297 -21.72 -13.24 6.36
CA VAL A 297 -20.74 -12.75 7.34
C VAL A 297 -20.91 -11.25 7.56
N LEU A 298 -21.10 -10.46 6.51
CA LEU A 298 -21.24 -9.00 6.57
C LEU A 298 -22.69 -8.55 6.61
N ARG A 299 -23.59 -9.38 7.17
CA ARG A 299 -25.02 -9.09 7.25
C ARG A 299 -25.24 -7.78 8.03
N GLY A 300 -25.84 -6.79 7.38
CA GLY A 300 -26.01 -5.43 7.91
C GLY A 300 -25.42 -4.36 7.00
N MET A 301 -24.52 -4.73 6.09
CA MET A 301 -24.01 -3.83 5.06
C MET A 301 -25.09 -3.43 4.03
N PRO A 302 -24.97 -2.27 3.37
CA PRO A 302 -25.92 -1.82 2.35
C PRO A 302 -26.05 -2.79 1.17
N ARG A 303 -27.24 -2.88 0.57
CA ARG A 303 -27.48 -3.73 -0.62
C ARG A 303 -26.53 -3.44 -1.79
N ALA A 304 -26.17 -2.17 -1.98
CA ALA A 304 -25.23 -1.75 -3.02
C ALA A 304 -23.86 -2.43 -2.90
N TYR A 305 -23.38 -2.68 -1.68
CA TYR A 305 -22.15 -3.44 -1.46
C TYR A 305 -22.27 -4.86 -2.01
N PHE A 306 -23.35 -5.58 -1.66
CA PHE A 306 -23.53 -6.95 -2.14
C PHE A 306 -23.68 -7.02 -3.65
N ILE A 307 -24.43 -6.10 -4.27
CA ILE A 307 -24.54 -6.03 -5.74
C ILE A 307 -23.14 -5.89 -6.36
N SER A 308 -22.31 -4.96 -5.85
CA SER A 308 -20.95 -4.82 -6.35
C SER A 308 -20.11 -6.09 -6.16
N ALA A 309 -20.21 -6.77 -5.01
CA ALA A 309 -19.50 -8.02 -4.75
C ALA A 309 -19.92 -9.14 -5.72
N TRP A 310 -21.21 -9.25 -6.05
CA TRP A 310 -21.72 -10.19 -7.05
C TRP A 310 -21.26 -9.84 -8.47
N VAL A 311 -21.14 -8.55 -8.80
CA VAL A 311 -20.56 -8.12 -10.08
C VAL A 311 -19.09 -8.51 -10.18
N PHE A 312 -18.29 -8.29 -9.12
CA PHE A 312 -16.91 -8.78 -9.08
C PHE A 312 -16.85 -10.31 -9.23
N LEU A 313 -17.72 -11.06 -8.54
CA LEU A 313 -17.78 -12.51 -8.68
C LEU A 313 -18.08 -12.94 -10.11
N ALA A 314 -19.11 -12.34 -10.72
CA ALA A 314 -19.50 -12.61 -12.10
C ALA A 314 -18.35 -12.30 -13.08
N SER A 315 -17.65 -11.17 -12.89
CA SER A 315 -16.48 -10.81 -13.70
C SER A 315 -15.35 -11.83 -13.61
N VAL A 316 -15.08 -12.38 -12.42
CA VAL A 316 -14.08 -13.46 -12.30
C VAL A 316 -14.55 -14.72 -13.03
N VAL A 317 -15.81 -15.13 -12.85
CA VAL A 317 -16.36 -16.32 -13.54
C VAL A 317 -16.29 -16.15 -15.06
N VAL A 318 -16.71 -15.00 -15.58
CA VAL A 318 -16.63 -14.69 -17.02
C VAL A 318 -15.17 -14.72 -17.50
N SER A 319 -14.24 -14.17 -16.73
CA SER A 319 -12.81 -14.18 -17.09
C SER A 319 -12.24 -15.60 -17.17
N VAL A 320 -12.62 -16.47 -16.23
CA VAL A 320 -12.24 -17.89 -16.26
C VAL A 320 -12.85 -18.60 -17.46
N LEU A 321 -14.12 -18.34 -17.79
CA LEU A 321 -14.76 -18.93 -18.97
C LEU A 321 -14.07 -18.48 -20.27
N LEU A 322 -13.75 -17.19 -20.39
CA LEU A 322 -13.01 -16.64 -21.54
C LEU A 322 -11.62 -17.25 -21.67
N PHE A 323 -10.92 -17.48 -20.56
CA PHE A 323 -9.65 -18.21 -20.56
C PHE A 323 -9.83 -19.67 -21.03
N VAL A 324 -10.82 -20.39 -20.51
CA VAL A 324 -11.08 -21.80 -20.86
C VAL A 324 -11.40 -21.99 -22.35
N VAL A 325 -12.13 -21.05 -22.97
CA VAL A 325 -12.41 -21.08 -24.43
C VAL A 325 -11.25 -20.55 -25.28
N GLY A 326 -10.13 -20.17 -24.66
CA GLY A 326 -8.92 -19.72 -25.36
C GLY A 326 -8.96 -18.27 -25.88
N TYR A 327 -9.85 -17.41 -25.37
CA TYR A 327 -9.97 -16.03 -25.83
C TYR A 327 -8.74 -15.17 -25.46
N PHE A 328 -8.14 -15.40 -24.28
CA PHE A 328 -6.87 -14.81 -23.87
C PHE A 328 -6.01 -15.81 -23.08
N GLY A 329 -4.70 -15.56 -23.01
CA GLY A 329 -3.74 -16.41 -22.31
C GLY A 329 -3.76 -16.29 -20.78
N LEU A 330 -3.03 -17.18 -20.11
CA LEU A 330 -3.01 -17.28 -18.63
C LEU A 330 -2.54 -15.96 -17.97
N THR A 331 -1.53 -15.29 -18.52
CA THR A 331 -1.08 -13.97 -18.04
C THR A 331 -2.22 -12.96 -17.97
N ALA A 332 -3.08 -12.91 -19.01
CA ALA A 332 -4.19 -11.97 -19.04
C ALA A 332 -5.24 -12.33 -17.97
N LEU A 333 -5.52 -13.61 -17.77
CA LEU A 333 -6.39 -14.08 -16.67
C LEU A 333 -5.85 -13.60 -15.33
N GLU A 334 -4.56 -13.83 -15.05
CA GLU A 334 -3.94 -13.48 -13.78
C GLU A 334 -3.98 -11.97 -13.53
N ILE A 335 -3.64 -11.15 -14.53
CA ILE A 335 -3.73 -9.68 -14.43
C ILE A 335 -5.17 -9.23 -14.13
N ILE A 336 -6.16 -9.78 -14.84
CA ILE A 336 -7.58 -9.43 -14.64
C ILE A 336 -8.01 -9.82 -13.22
N VAL A 337 -7.69 -11.04 -12.76
CA VAL A 337 -8.06 -11.51 -11.41
C VAL A 337 -7.39 -10.64 -10.33
N PHE A 338 -6.10 -10.32 -10.46
CA PHE A 338 -5.43 -9.39 -9.54
C PHE A 338 -6.10 -8.01 -9.53
N ALA A 339 -6.42 -7.45 -10.70
CA ALA A 339 -7.11 -6.17 -10.81
C ALA A 339 -8.51 -6.20 -10.16
N LEU A 340 -9.26 -7.29 -10.35
CA LEU A 340 -10.57 -7.50 -9.73
C LEU A 340 -10.47 -7.61 -8.20
N ILE A 341 -9.46 -8.30 -7.67
CA ILE A 341 -9.20 -8.38 -6.23
C ILE A 341 -8.95 -6.97 -5.66
N PHE A 342 -8.02 -6.20 -6.23
CA PHE A 342 -7.73 -4.85 -5.74
C PHE A 342 -8.90 -3.87 -5.92
N GLY A 343 -9.63 -3.99 -7.04
CA GLY A 343 -10.85 -3.22 -7.29
C GLY A 343 -11.92 -3.51 -6.23
N TRP A 344 -12.14 -4.78 -5.92
CA TRP A 344 -13.10 -5.18 -4.89
C TRP A 344 -12.67 -4.71 -3.49
N ILE A 345 -11.41 -4.90 -3.10
CA ILE A 345 -10.88 -4.42 -1.80
C ILE A 345 -11.13 -2.90 -1.67
N SER A 346 -10.86 -2.14 -2.73
CA SER A 346 -11.07 -0.68 -2.75
C SER A 346 -12.53 -0.29 -2.55
N VAL A 347 -13.46 -0.99 -3.22
CA VAL A 347 -14.91 -0.77 -3.05
C VAL A 347 -15.36 -1.18 -1.64
N PHE A 348 -14.91 -2.34 -1.17
CA PHE A 348 -15.25 -2.89 0.14
C PHE A 348 -14.87 -1.92 1.27
N ILE A 349 -13.67 -1.36 1.26
CA ILE A 349 -13.22 -0.44 2.31
C ILE A 349 -13.97 0.90 2.27
N ARG A 350 -14.35 1.38 1.08
CA ARG A 350 -15.18 2.59 0.97
C ARG A 350 -16.53 2.39 1.65
N PHE A 351 -17.18 1.25 1.42
CA PHE A 351 -18.43 0.92 2.11
C PHE A 351 -18.23 0.77 3.62
N LEU A 352 -17.12 0.17 4.06
CA LEU A 352 -16.77 0.05 5.48
C LEU A 352 -16.62 1.42 6.15
N GLY A 353 -15.92 2.35 5.48
CA GLY A 353 -15.70 3.71 5.98
C GLY A 353 -17.01 4.50 6.13
N VAL A 354 -17.94 4.35 5.18
CA VAL A 354 -19.27 4.99 5.26
C VAL A 354 -20.13 4.36 6.34
N ALA A 355 -20.15 3.02 6.44
CA ALA A 355 -20.90 2.30 7.47
C ALA A 355 -20.40 2.62 8.91
N GLY A 356 -19.14 3.04 9.03
CA GLY A 356 -18.52 3.47 10.29
C GLY A 356 -18.84 4.90 10.72
N GLN A 357 -19.57 5.68 9.91
CA GLN A 357 -19.97 7.03 10.29
C GLN A 357 -21.11 7.00 11.32
N PRO A 358 -21.09 7.84 12.38
CA PRO A 358 -22.21 7.97 13.30
C PRO A 358 -23.47 8.40 12.53
N ALA A 359 -24.61 7.76 12.81
CA ALA A 359 -25.89 8.00 12.13
C ALA A 359 -26.41 9.46 12.21
N GLY A 360 -25.77 10.33 13.00
CA GLY A 360 -26.17 11.72 13.22
C GLY A 360 -25.68 12.74 12.17
N LEU A 361 -24.93 12.35 11.13
CA LEU A 361 -24.49 13.27 10.06
C LEU A 361 -25.31 13.15 8.76
N ALA A 362 -26.17 12.13 8.65
CA ALA A 362 -26.99 11.90 7.45
C ALA A 362 -28.32 12.66 7.46
N HIS A 363 -28.70 13.29 8.58
CA HIS A 363 -29.89 14.12 8.67
C HIS A 363 -29.51 15.50 9.18
N THR A 364 -29.35 16.44 8.25
CA THR A 364 -29.47 17.85 8.60
C THR A 364 -30.90 18.07 9.13
N PRO A 365 -31.11 18.87 10.20
CA PRO A 365 -32.43 19.11 10.79
C PRO A 365 -33.49 19.67 9.82
N GLN A 366 -33.10 20.05 8.60
CA GLN A 366 -34.02 20.55 7.57
C GLN A 366 -34.87 19.45 6.91
N GLU A 367 -34.45 18.18 6.89
CA GLU A 367 -35.26 17.11 6.28
C GLU A 367 -36.34 16.55 7.22
N ALA A 368 -36.20 16.76 8.54
CA ALA A 368 -37.21 16.35 9.52
C ALA A 368 -38.38 17.33 9.64
N ALA A 369 -38.28 18.53 9.06
CA ALA A 369 -39.36 19.52 9.03
C ALA A 369 -40.25 19.42 7.76
N ALA A 370 -39.94 18.49 6.84
CA ALA A 370 -40.66 18.30 5.59
C ALA A 370 -41.35 16.93 5.47
N ARG A 371 -41.49 16.20 6.58
CA ARG A 371 -42.37 15.03 6.73
C ARG A 371 -43.29 15.29 7.90
#